data_AF-Q8HZJ2-F1
#
_entry.id   AF-Q8HZJ2-F1
#
_cell.length_a   1.000
_cell.length_b   1.000
_cell.length_c   1.000
_cell.angle_alpha   90.00
_cell.angle_beta   90.00
_cell.angle_gamma   90.00
#
_symmetry.space_group_name_H-M   'P 1'
#
loop_
_entity.id
_entity.type
_entity.pdbx_description
1 polymer ?
#
loop_
_entity_poly.entity_id
_entity_poly.type
_entity_poly.pdbx_seq_one_letter_code
_entity_poly.pdbx_strand_id
1 'polypeptide(L)'
;MPPPSLAMVSGQALPAFLLCSTLLVIKMYAVAVITGQVRLRKKAFANPEDALRHGGLQFHRDDQDVERCLRAHRNDMETIYPFLFLGLVYSFLGPDPFVAQMHFLVFFLGRMVHTVAYLGKLRAPTRSLAYTVAQLPCASMALQIVWEAARHL
;
A
#
# COMPACT_ATOMS: atom_id res chain seq x y z
N MET A 1 -2.64 -31.35 -13.28
CA MET A 1 -3.41 -31.00 -12.06
C MET A 1 -2.41 -30.58 -10.99
N PRO A 2 -2.63 -29.49 -10.26
CA PRO A 2 -1.84 -29.22 -9.05
C PRO A 2 -2.05 -30.37 -8.05
N PRO A 3 -1.06 -30.69 -7.20
CA PRO A 3 -1.22 -31.76 -6.22
C PRO A 3 -2.39 -31.47 -5.27
N PRO A 4 -3.15 -32.50 -4.83
CA PRO A 4 -4.36 -32.33 -4.02
C PRO A 4 -4.14 -31.59 -2.69
N SER A 5 -2.90 -31.56 -2.18
CA SER A 5 -2.52 -30.77 -0.99
C SER A 5 -2.57 -29.25 -1.21
N LEU A 6 -2.41 -28.76 -2.45
CA LEU A 6 -2.58 -27.33 -2.78
C LEU A 6 -4.05 -26.95 -2.98
N ALA A 7 -4.92 -27.91 -3.34
CA ALA A 7 -6.36 -27.68 -3.55
C ALA A 7 -7.17 -27.65 -2.25
N MET A 8 -6.67 -28.24 -1.16
CA MET A 8 -7.35 -28.24 0.15
C MET A 8 -6.91 -27.12 1.10
N VAL A 9 -5.82 -26.41 0.83
CA VAL A 9 -5.37 -25.25 1.64
C VAL A 9 -5.76 -23.92 0.99
N SER A 10 -6.23 -23.92 -0.26
CA SER A 10 -6.66 -22.73 -0.98
C SER A 10 -8.15 -22.41 -0.70
N GLY A 11 -8.43 -22.02 0.55
CA GLY A 11 -9.57 -21.16 0.81
C GLY A 11 -9.53 -19.98 -0.16
N GLN A 12 -10.66 -19.63 -0.78
CA GLN A 12 -10.80 -18.61 -1.83
C GLN A 12 -10.22 -17.22 -1.44
N ALA A 13 -9.83 -17.02 -0.18
CA ALA A 13 -9.13 -15.86 0.35
C ALA A 13 -7.72 -15.66 -0.23
N LEU A 14 -6.88 -16.71 -0.31
CA LEU A 14 -5.45 -16.53 -0.66
C LEU A 14 -5.24 -15.94 -2.07
N PRO A 15 -5.91 -16.41 -3.14
CA PRO A 15 -5.79 -15.79 -4.45
C PRO A 15 -6.25 -14.33 -4.48
N ALA A 16 -7.32 -13.99 -3.74
CA ALA A 16 -7.81 -12.62 -3.64
C ALA A 16 -6.82 -11.70 -2.90
N PHE A 17 -6.22 -12.21 -1.82
CA PHE A 17 -5.15 -11.53 -1.09
C PHE A 17 -3.93 -11.26 -1.98
N LEU A 18 -3.44 -12.28 -2.70
CA LEU A 18 -2.28 -12.15 -3.57
C LEU A 18 -2.53 -11.13 -4.69
N LEU A 19 -3.70 -11.18 -5.33
CA LEU A 19 -4.08 -10.22 -6.37
C LEU A 19 -4.07 -8.78 -5.84
N CYS A 20 -4.79 -8.51 -4.74
CA CYS A 20 -4.87 -7.17 -4.16
C CYS A 20 -3.48 -6.67 -3.71
N SER A 21 -2.71 -7.54 -3.06
CA SER A 21 -1.36 -7.23 -2.57
C SER A 21 -0.39 -6.90 -3.70
N THR A 22 -0.35 -7.72 -4.76
CA THR A 22 0.52 -7.45 -5.91
C THR A 22 0.16 -6.15 -6.61
N LEU A 23 -1.13 -5.86 -6.79
CA LEU A 23 -1.58 -4.58 -7.37
C LEU A 23 -1.17 -3.39 -6.50
N LEU A 24 -1.20 -3.52 -5.17
CA LEU A 24 -0.74 -2.48 -4.24
C LEU A 24 0.77 -2.24 -4.33
N VAL A 25 1.57 -3.31 -4.45
CA VAL A 25 3.03 -3.18 -4.65
C VAL A 25 3.32 -2.51 -5.98
N ILE A 26 2.64 -2.90 -7.06
CA ILE A 26 2.75 -2.22 -8.38
C ILE A 26 2.38 -0.74 -8.25
N LYS A 27 1.32 -0.42 -7.50
CA LYS A 27 0.92 0.97 -7.22
C LYS A 27 2.00 1.73 -6.45
N MET A 28 2.72 1.11 -5.51
CA MET A 28 3.87 1.74 -4.84
C MET A 28 5.01 2.02 -5.81
N TYR A 29 5.32 1.09 -6.72
CA TYR A 29 6.30 1.33 -7.79
C TYR A 29 5.86 2.47 -8.72
N ALA A 30 4.57 2.59 -9.03
CA ALA A 30 4.05 3.72 -9.79
C ALA A 30 4.28 5.07 -9.07
N VAL A 31 4.09 5.13 -7.74
CA VAL A 31 4.41 6.32 -6.93
C VAL A 31 5.90 6.64 -6.95
N ALA A 32 6.78 5.64 -6.93
CA ALA A 32 8.22 5.83 -7.07
C ALA A 32 8.60 6.44 -8.43
N VAL A 33 8.04 5.91 -9.52
CA VAL A 33 8.21 6.46 -10.88
C VAL A 33 7.71 7.89 -10.96
N ILE A 34 6.50 8.18 -10.44
CA ILE A 34 5.95 9.54 -10.39
C ILE A 34 6.90 10.48 -9.63
N THR A 35 7.44 10.05 -8.49
CA THR A 35 8.40 10.84 -7.71
C THR A 35 9.62 11.22 -8.56
N GLY A 36 10.22 10.26 -9.27
CA GLY A 36 11.35 10.51 -10.17
C GLY A 36 11.03 11.48 -11.31
N GLN A 37 9.86 11.31 -11.95
CA GLN A 37 9.39 12.22 -13.00
C GLN A 37 9.15 13.64 -12.50
N VAL A 38 8.59 13.80 -11.29
CA VAL A 38 8.41 15.12 -10.67
C VAL A 38 9.76 15.77 -10.38
N ARG A 39 10.75 15.03 -9.85
CA ARG A 39 12.12 15.56 -9.65
C ARG A 39 12.73 16.09 -10.93
N LEU A 40 12.64 15.33 -12.03
CA LEU A 40 13.13 15.74 -13.35
C LEU A 40 12.41 16.99 -13.87
N ARG A 41 11.07 16.99 -13.84
CA ARG A 41 10.25 18.11 -14.34
C ARG A 41 10.46 19.40 -13.54
N LYS A 42 10.62 19.30 -12.22
CA LYS A 42 10.78 20.44 -11.30
C LYS A 42 12.24 20.86 -11.11
N LYS A 43 13.20 20.08 -11.62
CA LYS A 43 14.63 20.19 -11.32
C LYS A 43 14.86 20.37 -9.82
N ALA A 44 14.47 19.35 -9.06
CA ALA A 44 14.57 19.30 -7.61
C ALA A 44 15.12 17.93 -7.19
N PHE A 45 16.44 17.89 -7.00
CA PHE A 45 17.21 16.68 -6.76
C PHE A 45 17.69 16.64 -5.31
N ALA A 46 17.74 15.44 -4.73
CA ALA A 46 18.15 15.24 -3.34
C ALA A 46 19.66 15.13 -3.17
N ASN A 47 20.38 14.77 -4.23
CA ASN A 47 21.83 14.61 -4.19
C ASN A 47 22.52 15.66 -5.09
N PRO A 48 23.67 16.22 -4.69
CA PRO A 48 24.39 17.21 -5.48
C PRO A 48 24.85 16.70 -6.85
N GLU A 49 25.22 15.42 -6.96
CA GLU A 49 25.63 14.78 -8.21
C GLU A 49 24.49 14.70 -9.24
N ASP A 50 23.25 14.45 -8.79
CA ASP A 50 22.06 14.47 -9.64
C ASP A 50 21.79 15.89 -10.14
N ALA A 51 21.91 16.88 -9.24
CA ALA A 51 21.74 18.28 -9.58
C ALA A 51 22.76 18.76 -10.63
N LEU A 52 24.04 18.40 -10.44
CA LEU A 52 25.12 18.66 -11.39
C LEU A 52 24.84 18.01 -12.76
N ARG A 53 24.39 16.75 -12.77
CA ARG A 53 24.03 16.01 -13.99
C ARG A 53 22.88 16.65 -14.77
N HIS A 54 21.99 17.38 -14.08
CA HIS A 54 20.75 17.95 -14.62
C HIS A 54 20.71 19.49 -14.68
N GLY A 55 21.86 20.16 -14.52
CA GLY A 55 22.05 21.57 -14.90
C GLY A 55 22.63 22.50 -13.84
N GLY A 56 23.03 22.00 -12.66
CA GLY A 56 23.82 22.75 -11.68
C GLY A 56 23.36 22.57 -10.23
N LEU A 57 24.25 22.91 -9.28
CA LEU A 57 24.03 22.75 -7.84
C LEU A 57 22.81 23.49 -7.30
N GLN A 58 22.33 24.54 -7.98
CA GLN A 58 21.08 25.24 -7.62
C GLN A 58 19.83 24.35 -7.69
N PHE A 59 19.91 23.18 -8.36
CA PHE A 59 18.84 22.20 -8.41
C PHE A 59 18.94 21.12 -7.31
N HIS A 60 19.97 21.17 -6.47
CA HIS A 60 20.02 20.44 -5.20
C HIS A 60 19.15 21.20 -4.19
N ARG A 61 17.85 20.93 -4.23
CA ARG A 61 16.83 21.69 -3.53
C ARG A 61 15.58 20.86 -3.31
N ASP A 62 14.79 21.26 -2.32
CA ASP A 62 13.48 20.70 -2.07
C ASP A 62 12.41 21.30 -2.99
N ASP A 63 11.34 20.52 -3.21
CA ASP A 63 10.14 20.94 -3.94
C ASP A 63 8.90 20.32 -3.27
N GLN A 64 7.85 21.13 -3.10
CA GLN A 64 6.65 20.73 -2.37
C GLN A 64 5.91 19.55 -3.03
N ASP A 65 5.98 19.41 -4.35
CA ASP A 65 5.36 18.30 -5.08
C ASP A 65 6.21 17.02 -4.94
N VAL A 66 7.54 17.13 -4.96
CA VAL A 66 8.45 16.01 -4.66
C VAL A 66 8.20 15.48 -3.25
N GLU A 67 8.21 16.35 -2.24
CA GLU A 67 7.94 15.95 -0.86
C GLU A 67 6.55 15.32 -0.70
N ARG A 68 5.54 15.81 -1.44
CA ARG A 68 4.20 15.23 -1.45
C ARG A 68 4.21 13.79 -1.95
N CYS A 69 4.96 13.52 -3.02
CA CYS A 69 5.14 12.16 -3.53
C CYS A 69 5.83 11.28 -2.48
N LEU A 70 6.89 11.78 -1.83
CA LEU A 70 7.57 11.07 -0.75
C LEU A 70 6.66 10.78 0.45
N ARG A 71 5.82 11.73 0.87
CA ARG A 71 4.84 11.52 1.94
C ARG A 71 3.77 10.48 1.55
N ALA A 72 3.32 10.47 0.30
CA ALA A 72 2.38 9.46 -0.19
C ALA A 72 3.03 8.06 -0.16
N HIS A 73 4.26 7.93 -0.65
CA HIS A 73 5.02 6.69 -0.64
C HIS A 73 5.34 6.22 0.77
N ARG A 74 5.73 7.12 1.68
CA ARG A 74 5.97 6.78 3.09
C ARG A 74 4.71 6.24 3.76
N ASN A 75 3.56 6.88 3.53
CA ASN A 75 2.31 6.37 4.08
C ASN A 75 1.90 5.02 3.49
N ASP A 76 2.23 4.76 2.22
CA ASP A 76 2.09 3.42 1.65
C ASP A 76 2.94 2.39 2.39
N MET A 77 4.20 2.69 2.71
CA MET A 77 5.04 1.81 3.53
C MET A 77 4.44 1.56 4.93
N GLU A 78 3.94 2.62 5.57
CA GLU A 78 3.33 2.56 6.91
C GLU A 78 2.03 1.71 6.96
N THR A 79 1.40 1.41 5.82
CA THR A 79 0.08 0.76 5.79
C THR A 79 0.03 -0.51 4.96
N ILE A 80 0.62 -0.50 3.75
CA ILE A 80 0.66 -1.66 2.85
C ILE A 80 1.58 -2.72 3.43
N TYR A 81 2.75 -2.39 3.98
CA TYR A 81 3.64 -3.42 4.56
C TYR A 81 2.99 -4.20 5.71
N PRO A 82 2.33 -3.56 6.69
CA PRO A 82 1.52 -4.29 7.67
C PRO A 82 0.41 -5.13 7.04
N PHE A 83 -0.30 -4.61 6.03
CA PHE A 83 -1.34 -5.37 5.33
C PHE A 83 -0.79 -6.62 4.64
N LEU A 84 0.39 -6.56 4.01
CA LEU A 84 1.03 -7.73 3.40
C LEU A 84 1.27 -8.84 4.43
N PHE A 85 1.65 -8.49 5.65
CA PHE A 85 1.81 -9.46 6.73
C PHE A 85 0.45 -9.95 7.26
N LEU A 86 -0.42 -9.03 7.67
CA LEU A 86 -1.71 -9.36 8.28
C LEU A 86 -2.61 -10.16 7.32
N GLY A 87 -2.71 -9.74 6.06
CA GLY A 87 -3.54 -10.42 5.06
C GLY A 87 -3.01 -11.81 4.70
N LEU A 88 -1.69 -12.01 4.71
CA LEU A 88 -1.09 -13.32 4.50
C LEU A 88 -1.46 -14.27 5.64
N VAL A 89 -1.21 -13.87 6.89
CA VAL A 89 -1.54 -14.69 8.07
C VAL A 89 -3.05 -14.94 8.12
N TYR A 90 -3.86 -13.91 7.93
CA TYR A 90 -5.33 -14.00 7.92
C TYR A 90 -5.85 -15.01 6.90
N SER A 91 -5.23 -15.11 5.73
CA SER A 91 -5.61 -16.07 4.69
C SER A 91 -5.48 -17.54 5.13
N PHE A 92 -4.66 -17.83 6.14
CA PHE A 92 -4.45 -19.18 6.70
C PHE A 92 -5.28 -19.45 7.96
N LEU A 93 -6.06 -18.49 8.46
CA LEU A 93 -6.94 -18.69 9.62
C LEU A 93 -8.28 -19.38 9.27
N GLY A 94 -8.46 -19.81 8.01
CA GLY A 94 -9.71 -20.34 7.50
C GLY A 94 -10.89 -19.36 7.56
N PRO A 95 -10.73 -18.06 7.19
CA PRO A 95 -11.83 -17.11 7.22
C PRO A 95 -12.89 -17.46 6.17
N ASP A 96 -14.11 -16.97 6.40
CA ASP A 96 -15.14 -16.99 5.36
C ASP A 96 -14.63 -16.30 4.08
N PRO A 97 -14.70 -16.95 2.91
CA PRO A 97 -14.23 -16.41 1.64
C PRO A 97 -14.73 -15.01 1.30
N PHE A 98 -16.02 -14.76 1.49
CA PHE A 98 -16.65 -13.50 1.13
C PHE A 98 -16.18 -12.39 2.07
N VAL A 99 -16.14 -12.67 3.38
CA VAL A 99 -15.60 -11.74 4.38
C VAL A 99 -14.14 -11.40 4.07
N ALA A 100 -13.31 -12.39 3.74
CA ALA A 100 -11.91 -12.15 3.39
C ALA A 100 -11.76 -11.29 2.14
N GLN A 101 -12.51 -11.59 1.08
CA GLN A 101 -12.55 -10.77 -0.14
C GLN A 101 -12.93 -9.32 0.15
N MET A 102 -13.93 -9.09 1.02
CA MET A 102 -14.32 -7.73 1.42
C MET A 102 -13.21 -7.01 2.19
N HIS A 103 -12.49 -7.67 3.09
CA HIS A 103 -11.35 -7.06 3.78
C HIS A 103 -10.28 -6.60 2.78
N PHE A 104 -9.90 -7.46 1.85
CA PHE A 104 -8.86 -7.15 0.86
C PHE A 104 -9.32 -6.06 -0.12
N LEU A 105 -10.58 -6.10 -0.56
CA LEU A 105 -11.13 -5.13 -1.50
C LEU A 105 -11.28 -3.73 -0.87
N VAL A 106 -11.78 -3.65 0.37
CA VAL A 106 -11.88 -2.37 1.10
C VAL A 106 -10.50 -1.76 1.32
N PHE A 107 -9.51 -2.58 1.71
CA PHE A 107 -8.14 -2.10 1.85
C PHE A 107 -7.59 -1.61 0.50
N PHE A 108 -7.69 -2.42 -0.55
CA PHE A 108 -7.22 -2.10 -1.90
C PHE A 108 -7.81 -0.78 -2.41
N LEU A 109 -9.14 -0.67 -2.45
CA LEU A 109 -9.83 0.54 -2.94
C LEU A 109 -9.50 1.76 -2.07
N GLY A 110 -9.49 1.60 -0.75
CA GLY A 110 -9.12 2.67 0.18
C GLY A 110 -7.71 3.20 -0.07
N ARG A 111 -6.73 2.31 -0.31
CA ARG A 111 -5.35 2.71 -0.65
C ARG A 111 -5.23 3.35 -2.03
N MET A 112 -5.99 2.90 -3.03
CA MET A 112 -6.05 3.54 -4.35
C MET A 112 -6.59 4.97 -4.24
N VAL A 113 -7.74 5.15 -3.58
CA VAL A 113 -8.34 6.47 -3.34
C VAL A 113 -7.41 7.35 -2.51
N HIS A 114 -6.72 6.79 -1.50
CA HIS A 114 -5.76 7.53 -0.69
C HIS A 114 -4.62 8.10 -1.56
N THR A 115 -3.99 7.29 -2.43
CA THR A 115 -2.94 7.78 -3.33
C THR A 115 -3.45 8.86 -4.28
N VAL A 116 -4.62 8.65 -4.91
CA VAL A 116 -5.24 9.64 -5.80
C VAL A 116 -5.52 10.95 -5.06
N ALA A 117 -6.10 10.87 -3.85
CA ALA A 117 -6.38 12.04 -3.03
C ALA A 117 -5.11 12.80 -2.62
N TYR A 118 -4.04 12.07 -2.32
CA TYR A 118 -2.76 12.66 -1.91
C TYR A 118 -2.09 13.41 -3.06
N LEU A 119 -1.87 12.73 -4.18
CA LEU A 119 -1.14 13.26 -5.34
C LEU A 119 -2.00 14.27 -6.13
N GLY A 120 -3.31 14.03 -6.22
CA GLY A 120 -4.28 14.93 -6.86
C GLY A 120 -4.66 16.17 -6.04
N LYS A 121 -4.08 16.34 -4.84
CA LYS A 121 -4.34 17.48 -3.93
C LYS A 121 -5.83 17.70 -3.66
N LEU A 122 -6.60 16.60 -3.51
CA LEU A 122 -8.04 16.70 -3.26
C LEU A 122 -8.31 17.38 -1.92
N ARG A 123 -9.46 18.05 -1.83
CA ARG A 123 -9.89 18.74 -0.60
C ARG A 123 -9.98 17.78 0.58
N ALA A 124 -9.65 18.28 1.77
CA ALA A 124 -9.93 17.54 2.99
C ALA A 124 -11.46 17.34 3.15
N PRO A 125 -11.91 16.22 3.75
CA PRO A 125 -11.12 15.17 4.39
C PRO A 125 -10.89 13.92 3.52
N THR A 126 -11.02 13.99 2.17
CA THR A 126 -11.03 12.79 1.30
C THR A 126 -9.86 11.84 1.54
N ARG A 127 -8.63 12.37 1.65
CA ARG A 127 -7.44 11.56 1.95
C ARG A 127 -7.54 10.89 3.33
N SER A 128 -7.91 11.65 4.36
CA SER A 128 -8.01 11.13 5.73
C SER A 128 -9.11 10.07 5.85
N LEU A 129 -10.25 10.26 5.19
CA LEU A 129 -11.33 9.28 5.18
C LEU A 129 -10.90 7.99 4.48
N ALA A 130 -10.25 8.09 3.32
CA ALA A 130 -9.73 6.93 2.60
C ALA A 130 -8.69 6.15 3.43
N TYR A 131 -7.82 6.86 4.15
CA TYR A 131 -6.89 6.26 5.11
C TYR A 131 -7.65 5.50 6.20
N THR A 132 -8.59 6.15 6.89
CA THR A 132 -9.33 5.53 8.00
C THR A 132 -10.11 4.30 7.56
N VAL A 133 -10.83 4.38 6.43
CA VAL A 133 -11.60 3.26 5.89
C VAL A 133 -10.69 2.08 5.53
N ALA A 134 -9.51 2.33 4.94
CA ALA A 134 -8.54 1.27 4.65
C ALA A 134 -7.99 0.62 5.92
N GLN A 135 -7.86 1.35 7.03
CA GLN A 135 -7.33 0.76 8.27
C GLN A 135 -8.32 -0.16 9.00
N LEU A 136 -9.63 -0.05 8.75
CA LEU A 136 -10.66 -0.89 9.37
C LEU A 136 -10.42 -2.40 9.14
N PRO A 137 -10.24 -2.89 7.90
CA PRO A 137 -9.94 -4.31 7.67
C PRO A 137 -8.60 -4.73 8.29
N CYS A 138 -7.59 -3.86 8.33
CA CYS A 138 -6.32 -4.17 9.00
C CYS A 138 -6.50 -4.39 10.50
N ALA A 139 -7.26 -3.52 11.18
CA ALA A 139 -7.55 -3.68 12.60
C ALA A 139 -8.36 -4.97 12.86
N SER A 140 -9.35 -5.25 12.02
CA SER A 140 -10.15 -6.49 12.09
C SER A 140 -9.27 -7.75 11.96
N MET A 141 -8.40 -7.81 10.94
CA MET A 141 -7.48 -8.94 10.75
C MET A 141 -6.50 -9.07 11.92
N ALA A 142 -5.95 -7.96 12.43
CA ALA A 142 -5.04 -7.98 13.56
C ALA A 142 -5.70 -8.54 14.83
N LEU A 143 -6.94 -8.13 15.14
CA LEU A 143 -7.68 -8.65 16.29
C LEU A 143 -7.99 -10.14 16.15
N GLN A 144 -8.38 -10.59 14.96
CA GLN A 144 -8.61 -12.01 14.68
C GLN A 144 -7.32 -12.83 14.82
N ILE A 145 -6.20 -12.34 14.30
CA ILE A 145 -4.88 -12.97 14.46
C ILE A 145 -4.48 -13.05 15.93
N VAL A 146 -4.68 -11.98 16.71
CA VAL A 146 -4.38 -11.96 18.15
C VAL A 146 -5.24 -12.99 18.89
N TRP A 147 -6.54 -13.05 18.62
CA TRP A 147 -7.44 -14.03 19.22
C TRP A 147 -7.00 -15.47 18.90
N GLU A 148 -6.75 -15.75 17.62
CA GLU A 148 -6.32 -17.06 17.15
C GLU A 148 -4.95 -17.44 17.71
N ALA A 149 -4.01 -16.52 17.85
CA ALA A 149 -2.73 -16.80 18.49
C ALA A 149 -2.89 -17.06 20.00
N ALA A 150 -3.64 -16.21 20.69
CA ALA A 150 -3.82 -16.29 22.14
C ALA A 150 -4.53 -17.57 22.59
N ARG A 151 -5.50 -18.08 21.81
CA ARG A 151 -6.21 -19.33 22.15
C ARG A 151 -5.39 -20.62 21.94
N HIS A 152 -4.20 -20.52 21.35
CA HIS A 152 -3.27 -21.64 21.15
C HIS A 152 -1.99 -21.54 22.02
N LEU A 153 -1.93 -20.56 22.92
CA LEU A 153 -0.92 -20.48 23.99
C LEU A 153 -1.47 -21.15 25.26
#